data_AF-A0A956K688-F1
#
_entry.id   AF-A0A956K688-F1
#
_cell.length_a   1.000
_cell.length_b   1.000
_cell.length_c   1.000
_cell.angle_alpha   90.00
_cell.angle_beta   90.00
_cell.angle_gamma   90.00
#
_symmetry.space_group_name_H-M   'P 1'
#
loop_
_entity.id
_entity.type
_entity.pdbx_description
1 polymer ?
#
loop_
_entity_poly.entity_id
_entity_poly.type
_entity_poly.pdbx_seq_one_letter_code
_entity_poly.pdbx_strand_id
1 'polypeptide(L)'
;KAAATWVVPETFVFYDDLRLAALHSTRTQLENWPLLTLVMILELRARIGAEELGALDGRALFERTITEGLEGAEGVDMQEVAIDDDGLHARILLEGQPLLLLRRDEAAASARWLVDLPALIELMAPGFEVLARERVSADGNVATALIFVEMRMGSAVDSAIADTPPIP
;
A
#
# COMPACT_ATOMS: atom_id res chain seq x y z
N LYS A 1 3.27 -20.74 3.47
CA LYS A 1 2.36 -20.31 4.56
C LYS A 1 1.65 -19.04 4.09
N ALA A 2 0.34 -18.88 4.31
CA ALA A 2 -0.41 -17.73 3.79
C ALA A 2 0.08 -16.41 4.43
N ALA A 3 0.42 -15.42 3.59
CA ALA A 3 0.91 -14.10 4.00
C ALA A 3 -0.04 -13.42 5.00
N ALA A 4 -1.35 -13.65 4.86
CA ALA A 4 -2.39 -13.09 5.73
C ALA A 4 -2.20 -13.43 7.22
N THR A 5 -1.52 -14.54 7.53
CA THR A 5 -1.27 -14.90 8.93
C THR A 5 -0.16 -14.09 9.58
N TRP A 6 0.60 -13.28 8.82
CA TRP A 6 1.79 -12.56 9.29
C TRP A 6 1.58 -11.05 9.42
N VAL A 7 0.38 -10.56 9.12
CA VAL A 7 0.05 -9.13 9.15
C VAL A 7 -0.99 -8.84 10.23
N VAL A 8 -1.04 -7.60 10.68
CA VAL A 8 -2.09 -7.13 11.58
C VAL A 8 -3.46 -7.12 10.87
N PRO A 9 -4.58 -7.38 11.56
CA PRO A 9 -5.93 -7.39 10.95
C PRO A 9 -6.30 -6.10 10.20
N GLU A 10 -5.80 -4.96 10.68
CA GLU A 10 -5.99 -3.62 10.11
C GLU A 10 -5.42 -3.52 8.70
N THR A 11 -4.49 -4.40 8.32
CA THR A 11 -4.04 -4.54 6.93
C THR A 11 -5.22 -4.85 6.02
N PHE A 12 -6.13 -5.73 6.42
CA PHE A 12 -7.27 -6.08 5.56
C PHE A 12 -8.28 -4.95 5.46
N VAL A 13 -8.43 -4.15 6.52
CA VAL A 13 -9.25 -2.94 6.48
C VAL A 13 -8.66 -1.93 5.49
N PHE A 14 -7.36 -1.67 5.60
CA PHE A 14 -6.65 -0.78 4.68
C PHE A 14 -6.79 -1.22 3.21
N TYR A 15 -6.63 -2.51 2.91
CA TYR A 15 -6.83 -3.02 1.55
C TYR A 15 -8.29 -2.93 1.08
N ASP A 16 -9.27 -3.08 1.98
CA ASP A 16 -10.68 -2.85 1.62
C ASP A 16 -10.97 -1.37 1.35
N ASP A 17 -10.36 -0.45 2.09
CA ASP A 17 -10.45 0.99 1.83
C ASP A 17 -9.88 1.35 0.46
N LEU A 18 -8.71 0.79 0.10
CA LEU A 18 -8.13 0.94 -1.24
C LEU A 18 -9.07 0.40 -2.32
N ARG A 19 -9.67 -0.77 -2.10
CA ARG A 19 -10.60 -1.42 -3.02
C ARG A 19 -11.84 -0.55 -3.26
N LEU A 20 -12.47 -0.08 -2.18
CA LEU A 20 -13.64 0.79 -2.23
C LEU A 20 -13.31 2.12 -2.91
N ALA A 21 -12.15 2.71 -2.59
CA ALA A 21 -11.71 3.93 -3.25
C ALA A 21 -11.47 3.73 -4.75
N ALA A 22 -10.86 2.61 -5.14
CA ALA A 22 -10.67 2.25 -6.54
C ALA A 22 -12.00 2.03 -7.27
N LEU A 23 -13.01 1.45 -6.63
CA LEU A 23 -14.33 1.21 -7.22
C LEU A 23 -15.23 2.45 -7.29
N HIS A 24 -15.04 3.44 -6.41
CA HIS A 24 -16.08 4.45 -6.21
C HIS A 24 -15.58 5.91 -6.20
N SER A 25 -14.29 6.17 -6.01
CA SER A 25 -13.80 7.54 -5.90
C SER A 25 -13.79 8.27 -7.25
N THR A 26 -14.28 9.49 -7.27
CA THR A 26 -14.09 10.43 -8.38
C THR A 26 -12.69 11.03 -8.35
N ARG A 27 -12.23 11.61 -9.47
CA ARG A 27 -10.97 12.35 -9.54
C ARG A 27 -10.81 13.37 -8.40
N THR A 28 -11.87 14.15 -8.13
CA THR A 28 -11.86 15.18 -7.08
C THR A 28 -11.68 14.59 -5.69
N GLN A 29 -12.28 13.42 -5.42
CA GLN A 29 -12.05 12.73 -4.15
C GLN A 29 -10.62 12.21 -4.07
N LEU A 30 -10.11 11.61 -5.15
CA LEU A 30 -8.76 11.08 -5.27
C LEU A 30 -7.66 12.13 -5.01
N GLU A 31 -7.87 13.37 -5.44
CA GLU A 31 -6.91 14.47 -5.24
C GLU A 31 -6.61 14.75 -3.75
N ASN A 32 -7.53 14.39 -2.84
CA ASN A 32 -7.38 14.60 -1.40
C ASN A 32 -6.73 13.41 -0.67
N TRP A 33 -6.40 12.33 -1.37
CA TRP A 33 -5.70 11.19 -0.77
C TRP A 33 -4.20 11.44 -0.68
N PRO A 34 -3.52 10.87 0.34
CA PRO A 34 -2.06 10.84 0.39
C PRO A 34 -1.49 10.23 -0.89
N LEU A 35 -0.40 10.80 -1.40
CA LEU A 35 0.08 10.48 -2.75
C LEU A 35 0.42 8.99 -2.93
N LEU A 36 1.06 8.37 -1.94
CA LEU A 36 1.39 6.94 -1.98
C LEU A 36 0.14 6.06 -2.04
N THR A 37 -0.86 6.36 -1.20
CA THR A 37 -2.15 5.67 -1.20
C THR A 37 -2.89 5.86 -2.52
N LEU A 38 -2.83 7.06 -3.10
CA LEU A 38 -3.39 7.36 -4.40
C LEU A 38 -2.73 6.55 -5.53
N VAL A 39 -1.40 6.41 -5.51
CA VAL A 39 -0.67 5.53 -6.45
C VAL A 39 -1.19 4.10 -6.34
N MET A 40 -1.38 3.58 -5.13
CA MET A 40 -1.93 2.22 -4.93
C MET A 40 -3.36 2.09 -5.48
N ILE A 41 -4.23 3.08 -5.24
CA ILE A 41 -5.61 3.08 -5.76
C ILE A 41 -5.62 3.06 -7.30
N LEU A 42 -4.80 3.89 -7.93
CA LEU A 42 -4.72 3.97 -9.39
C LEU A 42 -4.07 2.71 -9.99
N GLU A 43 -3.08 2.12 -9.32
CA GLU A 43 -2.49 0.83 -9.71
C GLU A 43 -3.55 -0.29 -9.70
N LEU A 44 -4.46 -0.31 -8.71
CA LEU A 44 -5.59 -1.25 -8.70
C LEU A 44 -6.51 -1.06 -9.90
N ARG A 45 -6.88 0.18 -10.24
CA ARG A 45 -7.71 0.47 -11.42
C ARG A 45 -7.06 0.08 -12.74
N ALA A 46 -5.73 0.21 -12.81
CA ALA A 46 -4.99 -0.14 -14.01
C ALA A 46 -4.85 -1.66 -14.21
N ARG A 47 -4.89 -2.44 -13.12
CA ARG A 47 -4.59 -3.89 -13.14
C ARG A 47 -5.82 -4.78 -13.03
N ILE A 48 -6.87 -4.33 -12.35
CA ILE A 48 -8.02 -5.16 -11.97
C ILE A 48 -9.30 -4.52 -12.49
N GLY A 49 -10.10 -5.28 -13.23
CA GLY A 49 -11.41 -4.83 -13.70
C GLY A 49 -12.41 -4.63 -12.55
N ALA A 50 -13.45 -3.82 -12.76
CA ALA A 50 -14.42 -3.48 -11.71
C ALA A 50 -15.14 -4.70 -11.12
N GLU A 51 -15.61 -5.60 -11.98
CA GLU A 51 -16.31 -6.81 -11.55
C GLU A 51 -15.40 -7.68 -10.66
N GLU A 52 -14.17 -7.89 -11.11
CA GLU A 52 -13.17 -8.68 -10.39
C GLU A 52 -12.81 -8.02 -9.05
N LEU A 53 -12.58 -6.71 -9.04
CA LEU A 53 -12.29 -5.94 -7.83
C LEU A 53 -13.50 -5.90 -6.87
N GLY A 54 -14.72 -5.92 -7.40
CA GLY A 54 -15.97 -6.01 -6.64
C GLY A 54 -16.21 -7.37 -5.99
N ALA A 55 -15.62 -8.45 -6.54
CA ALA A 55 -15.72 -9.81 -6.00
C ALA A 55 -14.70 -10.12 -4.89
N LEU A 56 -13.71 -9.24 -4.67
CA LEU A 56 -12.71 -9.38 -3.62
C LEU A 56 -13.13 -8.65 -2.33
N ASP A 57 -12.70 -9.17 -1.19
CA ASP A 57 -12.61 -8.42 0.06
C ASP A 57 -11.16 -7.94 0.29
N GLY A 58 -10.94 -7.11 1.30
CA GLY A 58 -9.59 -6.59 1.60
C GLY A 58 -8.55 -7.69 1.90
N ARG A 59 -8.96 -8.84 2.44
CA ARG A 59 -8.04 -9.96 2.69
C ARG A 59 -7.64 -10.65 1.39
N ALA A 60 -8.60 -10.96 0.53
CA ALA A 60 -8.36 -11.58 -0.76
C ALA A 60 -7.53 -10.67 -1.67
N LEU A 61 -7.80 -9.36 -1.64
CA LEU A 61 -7.01 -8.37 -2.37
C LEU A 61 -5.57 -8.32 -1.87
N PHE A 62 -5.34 -8.29 -0.56
CA PHE A 62 -4.00 -8.37 0.02
C PHE A 62 -3.26 -9.64 -0.42
N GLU A 63 -3.88 -10.82 -0.28
CA GLU A 63 -3.26 -12.10 -0.65
C GLU A 63 -2.89 -12.13 -2.14
N ARG A 64 -3.73 -11.56 -3.00
CA ARG A 64 -3.45 -11.37 -4.43
C ARG A 64 -2.27 -10.44 -4.67
N THR A 65 -2.26 -9.24 -4.08
CA THR A 65 -1.17 -8.26 -4.26
C THR A 65 0.18 -8.83 -3.86
N ILE A 66 0.24 -9.60 -2.77
CA ILE A 66 1.47 -10.28 -2.37
C ILE A 66 1.88 -11.34 -3.40
N THR A 67 0.94 -12.14 -3.88
CA THR A 67 1.23 -13.20 -4.85
C THR A 67 1.72 -12.64 -6.19
N GLU A 68 1.10 -11.56 -6.67
CA GLU A 68 1.44 -10.90 -7.93
C GLU A 68 2.67 -9.97 -7.82
N GLY A 69 2.95 -9.43 -6.63
CA GLY A 69 4.07 -8.52 -6.36
C GLY A 69 5.37 -9.20 -5.93
N LEU A 70 5.38 -10.52 -5.72
CA LEU A 70 6.54 -11.28 -5.24
C LEU A 70 7.56 -11.67 -6.33
N GLU A 71 7.42 -11.18 -7.56
CA GLU A 71 8.48 -11.34 -8.57
C GLU A 71 9.69 -10.44 -8.21
N GLY A 72 10.69 -11.02 -7.53
CA GLY A 72 12.02 -10.41 -7.37
C GLY A 72 12.56 -10.24 -5.95
N ALA A 73 11.86 -10.68 -4.91
CA ALA A 73 12.37 -10.60 -3.54
C ALA A 73 13.37 -11.74 -3.26
N GLU A 74 14.64 -11.54 -3.63
CA GLU A 74 15.75 -12.29 -3.03
C GLU A 74 15.86 -11.89 -1.55
N GLY A 75 16.29 -12.85 -0.71
CA GLY A 75 16.31 -12.69 0.75
C GLY A 75 17.10 -11.45 1.18
N VAL A 76 16.42 -10.51 1.85
CA VAL A 76 17.06 -9.33 2.45
C VAL A 76 17.72 -9.76 3.76
N ASP A 77 19.02 -9.49 3.89
CA ASP A 77 19.75 -9.71 5.14
C ASP A 77 19.34 -8.63 6.16
N MET A 78 18.66 -9.05 7.22
CA MET A 78 18.10 -8.15 8.23
C MET A 78 19.18 -7.78 9.25
N GLN A 79 19.49 -6.49 9.36
CA GLN A 79 20.65 -6.04 10.14
C GLN A 79 20.34 -5.76 11.62
N GLU A 80 19.15 -5.21 11.93
CA GLU A 80 18.83 -4.79 13.30
C GLU A 80 17.33 -4.79 13.60
N VAL A 81 16.96 -5.11 14.84
CA VAL A 81 15.58 -5.01 15.36
C VAL A 81 15.57 -4.03 16.53
N ALA A 82 14.79 -2.97 16.42
CA ALA A 82 14.55 -2.00 17.49
C ALA A 82 13.13 -2.19 18.03
N ILE A 83 12.99 -2.41 19.35
CA ILE A 83 11.69 -2.47 20.02
C ILE A 83 11.45 -1.12 20.69
N ASP A 84 10.26 -0.55 20.52
CA ASP A 84 9.91 0.74 21.11
C ASP A 84 9.68 0.60 22.63
N ASP A 85 9.73 1.73 23.36
CA ASP A 85 9.67 1.76 24.83
C ASP A 85 8.37 1.15 25.41
N ASP A 86 7.31 1.11 24.62
CA ASP A 86 6.02 0.51 24.98
C ASP A 86 6.02 -1.03 24.92
N GLY A 87 7.02 -1.64 24.26
CA GLY A 87 7.09 -3.08 24.02
C GLY A 87 5.96 -3.65 23.15
N LEU A 88 5.21 -2.79 22.46
CA LEU A 88 4.09 -3.12 21.58
C LEU A 88 4.45 -2.97 20.10
N HIS A 89 5.43 -2.11 19.81
CA HIS A 89 5.90 -1.84 18.45
C HIS A 89 7.38 -2.21 18.29
N ALA A 90 7.74 -2.68 17.11
CA ALA A 90 9.12 -2.95 16.75
C ALA A 90 9.39 -2.60 15.28
N ARG A 91 10.65 -2.34 14.98
CA ARG A 91 11.14 -1.91 13.67
C ARG A 91 12.28 -2.81 13.25
N ILE A 92 12.15 -3.42 12.08
CA ILE A 92 13.28 -4.09 11.42
C ILE A 92 13.96 -3.05 10.56
N LEU A 93 15.26 -2.85 10.75
CA LEU A 93 16.04 -1.85 10.04
C LEU A 93 16.94 -2.50 8.98
N LEU A 94 17.08 -1.82 7.85
CA LEU A 94 18.09 -2.07 6.82
C LEU A 94 18.88 -0.77 6.64
N GLU A 95 20.20 -0.81 6.88
CA GLU A 95 21.06 0.39 6.78
C GLU A 95 20.55 1.59 7.62
N GLY A 96 19.97 1.30 8.79
CA GLY A 96 19.41 2.31 9.69
C GLY A 96 18.06 2.90 9.25
N GLN A 97 17.48 2.41 8.15
CA GLN A 97 16.13 2.78 7.69
C GLN A 97 15.12 1.67 8.03
N PRO A 98 13.89 2.01 8.47
CA PRO A 98 12.87 1.03 8.76
C PRO A 98 12.42 0.30 7.49
N LEU A 99 12.71 -0.99 7.44
CA LEU A 99 12.29 -1.93 6.39
C LEU A 99 10.89 -2.50 6.68
N LEU A 100 10.64 -2.88 7.94
CA LEU A 100 9.35 -3.41 8.38
C LEU A 100 8.96 -2.78 9.71
N LEU A 101 7.67 -2.49 9.87
CA LEU A 101 7.05 -2.21 11.16
C LEU A 101 6.33 -3.47 11.63
N LEU A 102 6.46 -3.75 12.92
CA LEU A 102 5.84 -4.88 13.59
C LEU A 102 5.00 -4.37 14.75
N ARG A 103 3.81 -4.94 14.93
CA ARG A 103 2.99 -4.78 16.12
C ARG A 103 2.82 -6.12 16.82
N ARG A 104 2.85 -6.08 18.15
CA ARG A 104 2.61 -7.24 18.99
C ARG A 104 1.13 -7.60 19.01
N ASP A 105 0.81 -8.86 18.73
CA ASP A 105 -0.50 -9.44 18.89
C ASP A 105 -0.72 -9.79 20.37
N GLU A 106 -1.39 -8.89 21.07
CA GLU A 106 -1.74 -9.06 22.48
C GLU A 106 -2.85 -10.10 22.71
N ALA A 107 -3.62 -10.44 21.69
CA ALA A 107 -4.67 -11.46 21.77
C ALA A 107 -4.10 -12.88 21.63
N ALA A 108 -2.92 -13.03 21.03
CA ALA A 108 -2.24 -14.31 20.93
C ALA A 108 -1.57 -14.72 22.26
N ALA A 109 -1.88 -15.94 22.71
CA ALA A 109 -1.27 -16.55 23.90
C ALA A 109 0.28 -16.60 23.85
N SER A 110 0.88 -16.49 22.67
CA SER A 110 2.33 -16.57 22.45
C SER A 110 2.99 -15.22 22.12
N ALA A 111 2.35 -14.07 22.36
CA ALA A 111 2.95 -12.74 22.16
C ALA A 111 3.62 -12.60 20.78
N ARG A 112 2.85 -12.88 19.73
CA ARG A 112 3.36 -12.95 18.36
C ARG A 112 3.56 -11.55 17.78
N TRP A 113 4.62 -11.35 16.99
CA TRP A 113 4.79 -10.13 16.19
C TRP A 113 4.16 -10.29 14.81
N LEU A 114 3.40 -9.29 14.39
CA LEU A 114 2.75 -9.21 13.08
C LEU A 114 3.24 -7.96 12.35
N VAL A 115 3.41 -8.05 11.04
CA VAL A 115 3.77 -6.91 10.20
C VAL A 115 2.61 -5.92 10.15
N ASP A 116 2.90 -4.67 10.45
CA ASP A 116 1.97 -3.55 10.37
C ASP A 116 2.20 -2.77 9.07
N LEU A 117 1.57 -3.26 7.98
CA LEU A 117 1.67 -2.63 6.67
C LEU A 117 1.04 -1.24 6.61
N PRO A 118 -0.16 -0.99 7.20
CA PRO A 118 -0.71 0.35 7.28
C PRO A 118 0.26 1.34 7.91
N ALA A 119 0.84 1.01 9.07
CA ALA A 119 1.80 1.88 9.74
C ALA A 119 3.06 2.09 8.90
N LEU A 120 3.54 1.06 8.18
CA LEU A 120 4.70 1.18 7.30
C LEU A 120 4.42 2.15 6.14
N ILE A 121 3.23 2.08 5.54
CA ILE A 121 2.80 2.96 4.45
C ILE A 121 2.68 4.40 4.95
N GLU A 122 2.09 4.62 6.13
CA GLU A 122 2.01 5.94 6.77
C GLU A 122 3.40 6.53 7.07
N LEU A 123 4.34 5.70 7.52
CA LEU A 123 5.72 6.11 7.77
C LEU A 123 6.44 6.54 6.47
N MET A 124 6.17 5.85 5.36
CA MET A 124 6.79 6.14 4.06
C MET A 124 6.18 7.34 3.35
N ALA A 125 4.89 7.62 3.55
CA ALA A 125 4.14 8.62 2.79
C ALA A 125 4.79 10.02 2.79
N PRO A 126 5.27 10.59 3.91
CA PRO A 126 5.91 11.91 3.92
C PRO A 126 7.19 11.96 3.05
N GLY A 127 8.01 10.91 3.09
CA GLY A 127 9.22 10.82 2.27
C GLY A 127 8.87 10.79 0.77
N PHE A 128 7.83 10.05 0.42
CA PHE A 128 7.31 9.98 -0.95
C PHE A 128 6.79 11.35 -1.43
N GLU A 129 6.06 12.07 -0.58
CA GLU A 129 5.55 13.42 -0.89
C GLU A 129 6.67 14.45 -1.02
N VAL A 130 7.73 14.36 -0.21
CA VAL A 130 8.91 15.23 -0.35
C VAL A 130 9.57 15.05 -1.71
N LEU A 131 9.76 13.80 -2.15
CA LEU A 131 10.35 13.49 -3.47
C LEU A 131 9.48 14.00 -4.63
N ALA A 132 8.16 13.97 -4.46
CA ALA A 132 7.20 14.36 -5.48
C ALA A 132 6.78 15.84 -5.41
N ARG A 133 7.24 16.60 -4.41
CA ARG A 133 6.72 17.92 -4.04
C ARG A 133 6.61 18.90 -5.20
N GLU A 134 7.69 19.05 -5.98
CA GLU A 134 7.71 19.99 -7.11
C GLU A 134 6.64 19.63 -8.15
N ARG A 135 6.45 18.33 -8.36
CA ARG A 135 5.49 17.82 -9.34
C ARG A 135 4.06 17.92 -8.86
N VAL A 136 3.80 17.57 -7.59
CA VAL A 136 2.49 17.79 -6.97
C VAL A 136 2.09 19.26 -7.04
N SER A 137 3.04 20.18 -6.78
CA SER A 137 2.76 21.62 -6.87
C SER A 137 2.47 22.10 -8.29
N ALA A 138 3.00 21.44 -9.32
CA ALA A 138 2.82 21.82 -10.71
C ALA A 138 1.55 21.20 -11.33
N ASP A 139 1.35 19.90 -11.08
CA ASP A 139 0.42 19.06 -11.84
C ASP A 139 -0.74 18.52 -10.98
N GLY A 140 -0.65 18.63 -9.65
CA GLY A 140 -1.57 18.01 -8.69
C GLY A 140 -1.20 16.56 -8.33
N ASN A 141 -1.87 16.02 -7.32
CA ASN A 141 -1.66 14.68 -6.79
C ASN A 141 -2.02 13.60 -7.81
N VAL A 142 -3.19 13.69 -8.46
CA VAL A 142 -3.64 12.66 -9.41
C VAL A 142 -2.71 12.54 -10.61
N ALA A 143 -2.30 13.65 -11.22
CA ALA A 143 -1.39 13.60 -12.37
C ALA A 143 -0.02 13.05 -11.97
N THR A 144 0.48 13.44 -10.80
CA THR A 144 1.74 12.93 -10.25
C THR A 144 1.65 11.43 -9.97
N ALA A 145 0.54 10.96 -9.41
CA ALA A 145 0.33 9.55 -9.11
C ALA A 145 0.26 8.69 -10.38
N LEU A 146 -0.41 9.15 -11.44
CA LEU A 146 -0.44 8.43 -12.72
C LEU A 146 0.98 8.16 -13.26
N ILE A 147 1.88 9.12 -13.15
CA ILE A 147 3.28 8.98 -13.60
C ILE A 147 4.00 7.88 -12.80
N PHE A 148 3.78 7.81 -11.49
CA PHE A 148 4.36 6.74 -10.68
C PHE A 148 3.77 5.37 -11.04
N VAL A 149 2.48 5.29 -11.37
CA VAL A 149 1.86 4.05 -11.84
C VAL A 149 2.44 3.63 -13.18
N GLU A 150 2.60 4.54 -14.15
CA GLU A 150 3.26 4.26 -15.43
C GLU A 150 4.69 3.73 -15.25
N MET A 151 5.47 4.37 -14.37
CA MET A 151 6.83 3.94 -14.05
C MET A 151 6.86 2.52 -13.47
N ARG A 152 5.91 2.17 -12.59
CA ARG A 152 5.81 0.84 -11.97
C ARG A 152 5.30 -0.22 -12.95
N MET A 153 4.43 0.14 -13.89
CA MET A 153 3.90 -0.77 -14.90
C MET A 153 4.86 -0.95 -16.08
N GLY A 154 5.82 -0.05 -16.27
CA GLY A 154 6.74 -0.06 -17.40
C GLY A 154 6.06 0.28 -18.74
N SER A 155 4.85 0.84 -18.70
CA SER A 155 4.03 1.18 -19.86
C SER A 155 3.14 2.39 -19.58
N ALA A 156 2.69 3.05 -20.65
CA ALA A 156 1.73 4.14 -20.53
C ALA A 156 0.38 3.61 -20.01
N VAL A 157 -0.26 4.38 -19.15
CA VAL A 157 -1.52 4.01 -18.50
C VAL A 157 -2.61 4.94 -19.00
N ASP A 158 -3.82 4.41 -19.23
CA ASP A 158 -4.94 5.24 -19.64
C ASP A 158 -5.32 6.21 -18.51
N SER A 159 -5.12 7.51 -18.73
CA SER A 159 -5.49 8.55 -17.76
C SER A 159 -6.97 8.53 -17.34
N ALA A 160 -7.85 7.89 -18.14
CA ALA A 160 -9.26 7.72 -17.81
C ALA A 160 -9.49 6.95 -16.50
N ILE A 161 -8.52 6.14 -16.04
CA ILE A 161 -8.60 5.46 -14.74
C ILE A 161 -8.68 6.44 -13.57
N ALA A 162 -8.24 7.69 -13.73
CA ALA A 162 -8.37 8.72 -12.70
C ALA A 162 -9.77 9.35 -12.67
N ASP A 163 -10.43 9.40 -13.82
CA ASP A 163 -11.69 10.13 -14.02
C ASP A 163 -12.92 9.26 -13.84
N THR A 164 -12.82 7.98 -14.21
CA THR A 164 -13.93 7.05 -14.19
C THR A 164 -13.53 5.86 -13.34
N PRO A 165 -14.31 5.48 -12.31
CA PRO A 165 -14.18 4.15 -11.74
C PRO A 165 -14.31 3.11 -12.85
N PRO A 166 -13.65 1.95 -12.74
CA PRO A 166 -13.74 0.94 -13.78
C PRO A 166 -15.22 0.59 -14.03
N ILE A 167 -15.63 0.58 -15.29
CA ILE A 167 -17.01 0.32 -15.70
C ILE A 167 -17.27 -1.18 -15.52
N PRO A 168 -18.43 -1.60 -14.94
CA PRO A 168 -18.81 -3.00 -14.84
C PRO A 168 -18.99 -3.69 -16.20
#